data_AF-A0A5R2MT90-F1
#
_entry.id   AF-A0A5R2MT90-F1
#
_cell.length_a   1.000
_cell.length_b   1.000
_cell.length_c   1.000
_cell.angle_alpha   90.00
_cell.angle_beta   90.00
_cell.angle_gamma   90.00
#
_symmetry.space_group_name_H-M   'P 1'
#
loop_
_entity.id
_entity.type
_entity.pdbx_description
1 polymer ?
#
loop_
_entity_poly.entity_id
_entity_poly.type
_entity_poly.pdbx_seq_one_letter_code
_entity_poly.pdbx_strand_id
1 'polypeptide(L)' 'NIQLILNKNGYDAGGADGVMGEKTKNAIIAFQTANKLPATGAVDEKLVKALLARK' A
#
# COMPACT_ATOMS: atom_id res chain seq x y z
N ASN A 1 3.97 2.90 -9.33
CA ASN A 1 2.52 2.89 -9.05
C ASN A 1 2.28 2.04 -7.80
N ILE A 2 1.77 2.63 -6.73
CA ILE A 2 1.64 1.99 -5.40
C ILE A 2 0.61 0.86 -5.45
N GLN A 3 -0.52 1.05 -6.13
CA GLN A 3 -1.57 0.04 -6.25
C GLN A 3 -1.03 -1.25 -6.90
N LEU A 4 -0.23 -1.12 -7.97
CA LEU A 4 0.42 -2.26 -8.62
C LEU A 4 1.38 -3.01 -7.68
N ILE A 5 2.15 -2.28 -6.87
CA ILE A 5 3.10 -2.91 -5.93
C ILE A 5 2.33 -3.62 -4.82
N LEU A 6 1.28 -3.00 -4.27
CA LEU A 6 0.41 -3.61 -3.28
C LEU A 6 -0.22 -4.90 -3.81
N ASN A 7 -0.82 -4.85 -5.01
CA ASN A 7 -1.40 -6.01 -5.68
C ASN A 7 -0.36 -7.11 -5.91
N LYS A 8 0.85 -6.76 -6.36
CA LYS A 8 1.97 -7.71 -6.53
C LYS A 8 2.42 -8.35 -5.21
N ASN A 9 2.26 -7.63 -4.09
CA ASN A 9 2.59 -8.14 -2.76
C ASN A 9 1.39 -8.87 -2.10
N GLY A 10 0.29 -9.11 -2.83
CA GLY A 10 -0.89 -9.83 -2.35
C GLY A 10 -1.91 -8.98 -1.59
N TYR A 11 -1.75 -7.65 -1.60
CA TYR A 11 -2.71 -6.72 -1.00
C TYR A 11 -3.63 -6.15 -2.08
N ASP A 12 -4.93 -6.50 -2.06
CA ASP A 12 -5.90 -6.01 -3.06
C ASP A 12 -6.17 -4.51 -2.90
N ALA A 13 -5.42 -3.72 -3.66
CA ALA A 13 -5.57 -2.28 -3.77
C ALA A 13 -6.61 -1.85 -4.80
N GLY A 14 -7.29 -2.80 -5.47
CA GLY A 14 -8.20 -2.55 -6.58
C GLY A 14 -7.49 -2.24 -7.90
N GLY A 15 -8.21 -1.57 -8.80
CA GLY A 15 -7.67 -1.14 -10.09
C GLY A 15 -6.52 -0.16 -9.91
N ALA A 16 -5.45 -0.32 -10.68
CA ALA A 16 -4.30 0.58 -10.66
C ALA A 16 -4.56 1.86 -11.47
N ASP A 17 -5.72 2.48 -11.23
CA ASP A 17 -6.27 3.65 -11.92
C ASP A 17 -5.71 4.99 -11.40
N GLY A 18 -4.89 4.95 -10.35
CA GLY A 18 -4.35 6.13 -9.68
C GLY A 18 -5.30 6.75 -8.64
N VAL A 19 -6.53 6.23 -8.49
CA VAL A 19 -7.52 6.70 -7.52
C VAL A 19 -7.34 5.96 -6.20
N MET A 20 -7.02 6.69 -5.14
CA MET A 20 -6.94 6.13 -3.79
C MET A 20 -8.33 5.99 -3.17
N GLY A 21 -9.07 4.98 -3.60
CA GLY A 21 -10.34 4.57 -3.00
C GLY A 21 -10.15 3.73 -1.73
N GLU A 22 -11.26 3.29 -1.14
CA GLU A 22 -11.27 2.46 0.08
C GLU A 22 -10.47 1.16 -0.07
N LYS A 23 -10.52 0.52 -1.24
CA LYS A 23 -9.70 -0.69 -1.51
C LYS A 23 -8.21 -0.42 -1.40
N THR A 24 -7.73 0.64 -2.05
CA THR A 24 -6.32 1.04 -1.96
C THR A 24 -5.95 1.40 -0.52
N LYS A 25 -6.82 2.12 0.21
CA LYS A 25 -6.60 2.44 1.62
C LYS A 25 -6.48 1.18 2.49
N ASN A 26 -7.38 0.22 2.32
CA ASN A 26 -7.34 -1.05 3.05
C ASN A 26 -6.08 -1.87 2.73
N ALA A 27 -5.66 -1.91 1.46
CA ALA A 27 -4.40 -2.54 1.08
C ALA A 27 -3.18 -1.86 1.72
N ILE A 28 -3.18 -0.54 1.82
CA ILE A 28 -2.14 0.23 2.51
C ILE A 28 -2.12 -0.11 4.00
N ILE A 29 -3.28 -0.12 4.67
CA ILE A 29 -3.40 -0.48 6.10
C ILE A 29 -2.86 -1.87 6.35
N ALA A 30 -3.24 -2.84 5.52
CA ALA A 30 -2.79 -4.23 5.62
C ALA A 30 -1.27 -4.32 5.43
N PHE A 31 -0.72 -3.64 4.42
CA PHE A 31 0.72 -3.57 4.20
C PHE A 31 1.45 -2.92 5.39
N GLN A 32 0.95 -1.80 5.89
CA GLN A 32 1.55 -1.10 7.03
C GLN A 32 1.58 -2.01 8.26
N THR A 33 0.44 -2.64 8.58
CA THR A 33 0.32 -3.59 9.70
C THR A 33 1.31 -4.74 9.57
N ALA A 34 1.39 -5.36 8.38
CA ALA A 34 2.30 -6.48 8.13
C ALA A 34 3.79 -6.08 8.25
N ASN A 35 4.12 -4.82 8.00
CA ASN A 35 5.48 -4.29 8.11
C ASN A 35 5.76 -3.56 9.43
N LYS A 36 4.87 -3.71 10.43
CA LYS A 36 4.98 -3.02 11.75
C LYS A 36 5.06 -1.50 11.62
N LEU A 37 4.47 -0.94 10.56
CA LEU A 37 4.29 0.49 10.38
C LEU A 37 2.96 0.94 11.00
N PRO A 38 2.82 2.23 11.34
CA PRO A 38 1.53 2.78 11.72
C PRO A 38 0.50 2.57 10.60
N ALA A 39 -0.60 1.90 10.92
CA ALA A 39 -1.67 1.54 9.97
C ALA A 39 -2.60 2.73 9.68
N THR A 40 -2.04 3.81 9.15
CA THR A 40 -2.76 5.05 8.85
C THR A 40 -3.66 4.94 7.62
N GLY A 41 -3.35 4.01 6.72
CA GLY A 41 -3.98 3.91 5.39
C GLY A 41 -3.63 5.07 4.47
N ALA A 42 -2.76 5.98 4.91
CA ALA A 42 -2.27 7.09 4.12
C ALA A 42 -1.01 6.66 3.36
N VAL A 43 -0.84 7.22 2.17
CA VAL A 43 0.44 7.14 1.48
C VAL A 43 1.36 8.19 2.06
N ASP A 44 2.30 7.72 2.88
CA ASP A 44 3.38 8.51 3.47
C ASP A 44 4.75 8.05 2.94
N GLU A 45 5.78 8.83 3.24
CA GLU A 45 7.15 8.49 2.83
C GLU A 45 7.61 7.16 3.44
N LYS A 46 7.13 6.80 4.63
CA LYS A 46 7.47 5.52 5.29
C LYS A 46 6.95 4.34 4.50
N LEU A 47 5.68 4.39 4.06
CA LEU A 47 5.07 3.41 3.19
C LEU A 47 5.85 3.30 1.88
N VAL A 48 6.10 4.43 1.21
CA VAL A 48 6.82 4.45 -0.08
C VAL A 48 8.20 3.83 0.08
N LYS A 49 8.95 4.21 1.12
CA LYS A 49 10.27 3.66 1.42
C LYS A 49 10.21 2.16 1.69
N ALA A 50 9.23 1.67 2.45
CA ALA A 50 9.06 0.26 2.72
C ALA A 50 8.68 -0.55 1.46
N LEU A 51 7.83 0.02 0.59
CA LEU A 51 7.50 -0.58 -0.70
C LEU A 51 8.71 -0.64 -1.64
N LEU A 52 9.54 0.41 -1.67
CA LEU A 52 10.75 0.46 -2.48
C LEU A 52 11.88 -0.44 -1.96
N ALA A 53 11.93 -0.69 -0.65
CA ALA A 53 12.91 -1.58 -0.04
C ALA A 53 12.67 -3.07 -0.38
N ARG A 54 11.46 -3.43 -0.83
CA ARG A 54 11.10 -4.79 -1.28
C ARG A 54 11.26 -5.01 -2.79
N LYS A 55 12.26 -4.36 -3.40
CA LYS A 55 12.53 -4.46 -4.84
C LYS A 55 13.03 -5.84 -5.24
#